data_AF-A0A6I7PQ12-F1
#
_entry.id   AF-A0A6I7PQ12-F1
#
_cell.length_a   1.000
_cell.length_b   1.000
_cell.length_c   1.000
_cell.angle_alpha   90.00
_cell.angle_beta   90.00
_cell.angle_gamma   90.00
#
_symmetry.space_group_name_H-M   'P 1'
#
loop_
_entity.id
_entity.type
_entity.pdbx_description
1 polymer ?
#
loop_
_entity_poly.entity_id
_entity_poly.type
_entity_poly.pdbx_seq_one_letter_code
_entity_poly.pdbx_strand_id
1 'polypeptide(L)'
;MALPHVLECEKPLHELERKIQALESLTSNDADQSALDAARAEYAEALAHLYANLSPWDIVRVARHPKRPQTRDYIRLICKDFCELHGDRRFGDDPALITGFARIGSMRVMIVGHHKGADTNDKIACHFGCAHPEGYRKALAKMRLAEKFGLPIVTLVDTPGAFPGLGAEQRGQAEAIAVNMLEMSRMKTPIVSIVIGEGGSGGALGIAVADRVAMLEYAYYSVISPEGCAAILWKEANSETNSAAAKALKLTAKDNLELGIVDDVITEPVGGAHRDPAAMGRTLEQWITDRLRELNRFKPANLPARRYERFRKLGSYLEVEPTPEPSEDAAAPSPAPPAPETDATTPRAAQGNGAAARKPRTRSSEPAPAGN
;
A
#
# COMPACT_ATOMS: atom_id res chain seq x y z
N MET A 1 22.12 22.48 -11.96
CA MET A 1 21.47 21.15 -12.01
C MET A 1 21.31 20.67 -10.58
N ALA A 2 20.09 20.32 -10.15
CA ALA A 2 19.89 19.70 -8.84
C ALA A 2 20.71 18.41 -8.76
N LEU A 3 21.40 18.18 -7.64
CA LEU A 3 22.11 16.93 -7.40
C LEU A 3 21.15 15.76 -7.63
N PRO A 4 21.54 14.71 -8.36
CA PRO A 4 20.70 13.53 -8.53
C PRO A 4 20.33 13.00 -7.14
N HIS A 5 19.04 12.67 -6.96
CA HIS A 5 18.61 12.01 -5.72
C HIS A 5 19.22 10.61 -5.73
N VAL A 6 20.27 10.39 -4.93
CA VAL A 6 20.94 9.09 -4.81
C VAL A 6 20.33 8.32 -3.66
N LEU A 7 19.80 7.12 -3.93
CA LEU A 7 19.38 6.20 -2.89
C LEU A 7 20.61 5.69 -2.13
N GLU A 8 20.49 5.43 -0.83
CA GLU A 8 21.65 4.99 -0.05
C GLU A 8 22.23 3.66 -0.51
N CYS A 9 21.37 2.73 -0.94
CA CYS A 9 21.78 1.46 -1.53
C CYS A 9 22.55 1.66 -2.87
N GLU A 10 22.34 2.79 -3.55
CA GLU A 10 22.99 3.13 -4.83
C GLU A 10 24.30 3.92 -4.66
N LYS A 11 24.74 4.23 -3.43
CA LYS A 11 26.03 4.93 -3.21
C LYS A 11 27.22 4.27 -3.94
N PRO A 12 27.39 2.93 -3.95
CA PRO A 12 28.47 2.29 -4.71
C PRO A 12 28.35 2.50 -6.23
N LEU A 13 27.13 2.55 -6.76
CA LEU A 13 26.88 2.80 -8.18
C LEU A 13 27.27 4.23 -8.58
N HIS A 14 27.08 5.19 -7.67
CA HIS A 14 27.45 6.58 -7.90
C HIS A 14 28.96 6.78 -8.04
N GLU A 15 29.77 5.97 -7.36
CA GLU A 15 31.23 5.98 -7.52
C GLU A 15 31.65 5.49 -8.90
N LEU A 16 30.99 4.44 -9.40
CA LEU A 16 31.17 3.94 -10.77
C LEU A 16 30.69 4.96 -11.82
N GLU A 17 29.58 5.66 -11.59
CA GLU A 17 29.11 6.75 -12.47
C GLU A 17 30.14 7.88 -12.57
N ARG A 18 30.76 8.28 -11.46
CA ARG A 18 31.83 9.29 -11.48
C ARG A 18 33.04 8.81 -12.26
N LYS A 19 33.43 7.53 -12.12
CA LYS A 19 34.50 6.92 -12.90
C LYS A 19 34.17 6.94 -14.39
N ILE A 20 32.94 6.58 -14.77
CA ILE A 20 32.46 6.65 -16.16
C ILE A 20 32.51 8.08 -16.68
N GLN A 21 31.97 9.07 -15.97
CA GLN A 21 31.99 10.47 -16.38
C GLN A 21 33.42 11.02 -16.56
N ALA A 22 34.34 10.65 -15.66
CA ALA A 22 35.74 11.03 -15.78
C ALA A 22 36.37 10.43 -17.06
N LEU A 23 36.12 9.15 -17.33
CA LEU A 23 36.60 8.47 -18.54
C LEU A 23 35.99 9.08 -19.81
N GLU A 24 34.70 9.40 -19.82
CA GLU A 24 34.02 10.09 -20.94
C GLU A 24 34.66 11.43 -21.27
N SER A 25 35.10 12.18 -20.25
CA SER A 25 35.75 13.49 -20.45
C SER A 25 37.17 13.41 -21.00
N LEU A 26 37.82 12.24 -20.89
CA LEU A 26 39.21 12.01 -21.28
C LEU A 26 39.34 11.17 -22.57
N THR A 27 38.22 10.68 -23.12
CA THR A 27 38.20 9.73 -24.22
C THR A 27 38.80 10.36 -25.48
N SER A 28 40.02 9.94 -25.84
CA SER A 28 40.76 10.46 -27.00
C SER A 28 41.21 9.36 -27.95
N ASN A 29 41.48 8.16 -27.41
CA ASN A 29 42.03 7.01 -28.15
C ASN A 29 41.25 5.70 -27.89
N ASP A 30 41.50 4.67 -28.70
CA ASP A 30 40.84 3.35 -28.60
C ASP A 30 41.03 2.65 -27.23
N ALA A 31 42.15 2.91 -26.55
CA ALA A 31 42.41 2.39 -25.21
C ALA A 31 41.49 3.03 -24.15
N ASP A 32 41.19 4.33 -24.29
CA ASP A 32 40.27 5.05 -23.40
C ASP A 32 38.83 4.57 -23.64
N GLN A 33 38.47 4.32 -24.90
CA GLN A 33 37.17 3.78 -25.27
C GLN A 33 36.96 2.37 -24.69
N SER A 34 37.98 1.50 -24.76
CA SER A 34 37.91 0.15 -24.17
C SER A 34 37.75 0.20 -22.64
N ALA A 35 38.45 1.12 -21.96
CA ALA A 35 38.32 1.32 -20.52
C ALA A 35 36.92 1.86 -20.13
N LEU A 36 36.36 2.75 -20.95
CA LEU A 36 35.01 3.28 -20.77
C LEU A 36 33.95 2.19 -20.93
N ASP A 37 34.06 1.34 -21.95
CA ASP A 37 33.12 0.26 -22.18
C ASP A 37 33.18 -0.80 -21.07
N ALA A 38 34.38 -1.12 -20.57
CA ALA A 38 34.56 -1.98 -19.40
C ALA A 38 33.91 -1.38 -18.13
N ALA A 39 34.08 -0.08 -17.88
CA ALA A 39 33.45 0.59 -16.74
C ALA A 39 31.91 0.63 -16.85
N ARG A 40 31.37 0.80 -18.07
CA ARG A 40 29.93 0.73 -18.33
C ARG A 40 29.37 -0.68 -18.10
N ALA A 41 30.10 -1.72 -18.51
CA ALA A 41 29.72 -3.11 -18.25
C ALA A 41 29.74 -3.42 -16.74
N GLU A 42 30.80 -3.00 -16.03
CA GLU A 42 30.93 -3.11 -14.57
C GLU A 42 29.75 -2.44 -13.85
N TYR A 43 29.38 -1.22 -14.28
CA TYR A 43 28.22 -0.52 -13.75
C TYR A 43 26.90 -1.26 -14.00
N ALA A 44 26.69 -1.76 -15.22
CA ALA A 44 25.46 -2.47 -15.58
C ALA A 44 25.29 -3.77 -14.77
N GLU A 45 26.37 -4.52 -14.56
CA GLU A 45 26.39 -5.73 -13.73
C GLU A 45 26.13 -5.40 -12.26
N ALA A 46 26.81 -4.39 -11.71
CA ALA A 46 26.61 -3.94 -10.34
C ALA A 46 25.17 -3.45 -10.11
N LEU A 47 24.59 -2.73 -11.07
CA LEU A 47 23.21 -2.25 -11.01
C LEU A 47 22.23 -3.42 -10.98
N ALA A 48 22.39 -4.38 -11.90
CA ALA A 48 21.53 -5.57 -11.96
C ALA A 48 21.64 -6.40 -10.66
N HIS A 49 22.86 -6.60 -10.16
CA HIS A 49 23.08 -7.34 -8.91
C HIS A 49 22.48 -6.63 -7.70
N LEU A 50 22.61 -5.31 -7.59
CA LEU A 50 22.00 -4.52 -6.51
C LEU A 50 20.47 -4.65 -6.52
N TYR A 51 19.87 -4.41 -7.69
CA TYR A 51 18.41 -4.37 -7.83
C TYR A 51 17.75 -5.76 -7.71
N ALA A 52 18.48 -6.84 -8.01
CA ALA A 52 18.05 -8.22 -7.76
C ALA A 52 18.02 -8.58 -6.26
N ASN A 53 18.76 -7.85 -5.42
CA ASN A 53 18.97 -8.19 -4.01
C ASN A 53 18.53 -7.07 -3.04
N LEU A 54 17.60 -6.20 -3.47
CA LEU A 54 17.10 -5.11 -2.62
C LEU A 54 16.44 -5.66 -1.36
N SER A 55 16.72 -5.02 -0.22
CA SER A 55 15.95 -5.28 0.99
C SER A 55 14.53 -4.72 0.85
N PRO A 56 13.55 -5.19 1.66
CA PRO A 56 12.21 -4.60 1.68
C PRO A 56 12.22 -3.09 1.93
N TRP A 57 13.16 -2.59 2.74
CA TRP A 57 13.30 -1.16 2.99
C TRP A 57 13.86 -0.41 1.78
N ASP A 58 14.81 -0.98 1.05
CA ASP A 58 15.30 -0.38 -0.20
C ASP A 58 14.19 -0.32 -1.26
N ILE A 59 13.35 -1.36 -1.34
CA ILE A 59 12.15 -1.37 -2.20
C ILE A 59 11.21 -0.21 -1.82
N VAL A 60 10.94 0.02 -0.52
CA VAL A 60 10.14 1.17 -0.08
C VAL A 60 10.76 2.50 -0.55
N ARG A 61 12.10 2.62 -0.52
CA ARG A 61 12.79 3.83 -0.98
C ARG A 61 12.72 3.98 -2.50
N VAL A 62 12.81 2.90 -3.26
CA VAL A 62 12.61 2.90 -4.73
C VAL A 62 11.15 3.26 -5.08
N ALA A 63 10.17 2.74 -4.35
CA ALA A 63 8.75 3.08 -4.49
C ALA A 63 8.47 4.57 -4.24
N ARG A 64 9.28 5.20 -3.38
CA ARG A 64 9.20 6.63 -3.02
C ARG A 64 10.16 7.51 -3.83
N HIS A 65 10.85 6.94 -4.82
CA HIS A 65 11.85 7.67 -5.58
C HIS A 65 11.19 8.89 -6.27
N PRO A 66 11.78 10.11 -6.19
CA PRO A 66 11.12 11.32 -6.69
C PRO A 66 10.82 11.30 -8.20
N LYS A 67 11.59 10.53 -8.97
CA LYS A 67 11.38 10.35 -10.42
C LYS A 67 10.56 9.10 -10.76
N ARG A 68 10.00 8.40 -9.78
CA ARG A 68 9.13 7.25 -10.06
C ARG A 68 7.93 7.74 -10.87
N PRO A 69 7.63 7.14 -12.04
CA PRO A 69 6.53 7.58 -12.86
C PRO A 69 5.20 7.48 -12.12
N GLN A 70 4.39 8.52 -12.20
CA GLN A 70 3.08 8.60 -11.54
C GLN A 70 1.95 8.34 -12.54
N THR A 71 0.70 8.34 -12.06
CA THR A 71 -0.51 8.18 -12.89
C THR A 71 -0.50 9.05 -14.15
N ARG A 72 -0.15 10.34 -14.06
CA ARG A 72 -0.10 11.24 -15.24
C ARG A 72 0.97 10.83 -16.24
N ASP A 73 2.11 10.33 -15.78
CA ASP A 73 3.19 9.89 -16.66
C ASP A 73 2.76 8.63 -17.42
N TYR A 74 2.16 7.65 -16.74
CA TYR A 74 1.62 6.47 -17.40
C TYR A 74 0.50 6.81 -18.37
N ILE A 75 -0.43 7.71 -18.01
CA ILE A 75 -1.46 8.19 -18.95
C ILE A 75 -0.82 8.75 -20.23
N ARG A 76 0.22 9.58 -20.11
CA ARG A 76 0.93 10.13 -21.30
C ARG A 76 1.64 9.07 -22.12
N LEU A 77 2.14 8.02 -21.48
CA LEU A 77 2.92 6.96 -22.12
C LEU A 77 2.03 5.90 -22.80
N ILE A 78 0.89 5.54 -22.20
CA ILE A 78 0.10 4.36 -22.61
C ILE A 78 -1.32 4.69 -23.11
N CYS A 79 -1.84 5.89 -22.81
CA CYS A 79 -3.20 6.25 -23.20
C CYS A 79 -3.22 7.14 -24.45
N LYS A 80 -4.24 6.95 -25.27
CA LYS A 80 -4.65 7.85 -26.35
C LYS A 80 -5.98 8.51 -25.99
N ASP A 81 -6.18 9.75 -26.46
CA ASP A 81 -7.43 10.52 -26.31
C ASP A 81 -7.91 10.62 -24.85
N PHE A 82 -6.98 10.82 -23.92
CA PHE A 82 -7.33 10.97 -22.52
C PHE A 82 -8.19 12.23 -22.30
N CYS A 83 -9.38 12.04 -21.77
CA CYS A 83 -10.31 13.08 -21.39
C CYS A 83 -10.53 13.02 -19.88
N GLU A 84 -9.88 13.94 -19.16
CA GLU A 84 -9.98 14.03 -17.70
C GLU A 84 -11.40 14.45 -17.29
N LEU A 85 -11.92 13.77 -16.25
CA LEU A 85 -13.22 14.03 -15.67
C LEU A 85 -13.04 14.50 -14.23
N HIS A 86 -13.70 15.61 -13.92
CA HIS A 86 -13.57 16.28 -12.62
C HIS A 86 -14.82 16.12 -11.75
N GLY A 87 -14.63 16.30 -10.45
CA GLY A 87 -15.67 16.51 -9.44
C GLY A 87 -16.47 15.27 -9.04
N ASP A 88 -16.83 15.21 -7.76
CA ASP A 88 -17.67 14.17 -7.16
C ASP A 88 -19.19 14.47 -7.23
N ARG A 89 -19.56 15.68 -7.69
CA ARG A 89 -20.94 16.21 -7.74
C ARG A 89 -21.58 16.35 -6.35
N ARG A 90 -20.78 16.44 -5.28
CA ARG A 90 -21.25 16.58 -3.90
C ARG A 90 -20.50 17.68 -3.14
N PHE A 91 -19.17 17.65 -3.15
CA PHE A 91 -18.33 18.56 -2.37
C PHE A 91 -17.25 19.24 -3.21
N GLY A 92 -16.49 18.48 -4.00
CA GLY A 92 -15.31 19.04 -4.67
C GLY A 92 -14.68 18.13 -5.71
N ASP A 93 -13.62 18.65 -6.32
CA ASP A 93 -12.73 17.91 -7.19
C ASP A 93 -11.38 17.72 -6.51
N ASP A 94 -11.12 16.50 -6.03
CA ASP A 94 -9.87 16.20 -5.31
C ASP A 94 -8.70 15.97 -6.28
N PRO A 95 -7.67 16.82 -6.30
CA PRO A 95 -6.53 16.67 -7.20
C PRO A 95 -5.69 15.41 -6.94
N ALA A 96 -5.80 14.79 -5.75
CA ALA A 96 -5.07 13.56 -5.42
C ALA A 96 -5.56 12.32 -6.19
N LEU A 97 -6.75 12.37 -6.80
CA LEU A 97 -7.33 11.28 -7.59
C LEU A 97 -7.71 11.74 -9.01
N ILE A 98 -7.00 11.26 -10.01
CA ILE A 98 -7.27 11.53 -11.41
C ILE A 98 -8.29 10.53 -11.93
N THR A 99 -9.26 11.00 -12.70
CA THR A 99 -10.22 10.12 -13.38
C THR A 99 -10.43 10.57 -14.82
N GLY A 100 -10.65 9.65 -15.75
CA GLY A 100 -10.92 10.04 -17.14
C GLY A 100 -11.14 8.88 -18.10
N PHE A 101 -11.78 9.18 -19.22
CA PHE A 101 -11.85 8.22 -20.33
C PHE A 101 -10.54 8.24 -21.12
N ALA A 102 -10.10 7.07 -21.56
CA ALA A 102 -8.94 6.93 -22.43
C ALA A 102 -9.10 5.72 -23.34
N ARG A 103 -8.16 5.59 -24.28
CA ARG A 103 -7.93 4.39 -25.04
C ARG A 103 -6.55 3.81 -24.70
N ILE A 104 -6.49 2.53 -24.32
CA ILE A 104 -5.24 1.78 -24.17
C ILE A 104 -5.23 0.68 -25.23
N GLY A 105 -4.25 0.68 -26.13
CA GLY A 105 -4.31 -0.09 -27.37
C GLY A 105 -5.59 0.19 -28.17
N SER A 106 -6.43 -0.83 -28.35
CA SER A 106 -7.75 -0.72 -29.02
C SER A 106 -8.92 -0.57 -28.05
N MET A 107 -8.70 -0.67 -26.74
CA MET A 107 -9.75 -0.72 -25.73
C MET A 107 -10.04 0.66 -25.16
N ARG A 108 -11.32 1.03 -25.10
CA ARG A 108 -11.81 2.21 -24.40
C ARG A 108 -11.97 1.87 -22.92
N VAL A 109 -11.40 2.69 -22.04
CA VAL A 109 -11.33 2.42 -20.60
C VAL A 109 -11.65 3.67 -19.79
N MET A 110 -12.05 3.46 -18.54
CA MET A 110 -12.01 4.47 -17.49
C MET A 110 -10.72 4.30 -16.68
N ILE A 111 -9.93 5.36 -16.61
CA ILE A 111 -8.77 5.43 -15.72
C ILE A 111 -9.20 6.06 -14.40
N VAL A 112 -8.72 5.49 -13.29
CA VAL A 112 -8.77 6.10 -11.95
C VAL A 112 -7.40 5.94 -11.32
N GLY A 113 -6.75 6.99 -10.84
CA GLY A 113 -5.42 6.79 -10.24
C GLY A 113 -4.99 7.90 -9.30
N HIS A 114 -4.17 7.53 -8.33
CA HIS A 114 -3.61 8.50 -7.39
C HIS A 114 -2.56 9.37 -8.09
N HIS A 115 -2.48 10.64 -7.72
CA HIS A 115 -1.47 11.54 -8.22
C HIS A 115 -0.78 12.29 -7.09
N LYS A 116 0.54 12.13 -6.99
CA LYS A 116 1.32 12.73 -5.91
C LYS A 116 1.80 14.14 -6.22
N GLY A 117 1.86 14.52 -7.50
CA GLY A 117 2.42 15.77 -7.97
C GLY A 117 3.91 15.66 -8.30
N ALA A 118 4.36 16.38 -9.33
CA ALA A 118 5.72 16.29 -9.87
C ALA A 118 6.73 17.17 -9.10
N ASP A 119 6.34 18.39 -8.76
CA ASP A 119 7.15 19.35 -8.01
C ASP A 119 6.53 19.65 -6.64
N THR A 120 7.20 20.47 -5.82
CA THR A 120 6.75 20.77 -4.45
C THR A 120 5.38 21.45 -4.41
N ASN A 121 5.11 22.37 -5.33
CA ASN A 121 3.82 23.08 -5.35
C ASN A 121 2.70 22.13 -5.78
N ASP A 122 2.97 21.33 -6.80
CA ASP A 122 2.04 20.29 -7.30
C ASP A 122 1.78 19.21 -6.23
N LYS A 123 2.81 18.83 -5.47
CA LYS A 123 2.68 17.90 -4.33
C LYS A 123 1.76 18.44 -3.25
N ILE A 124 1.91 19.71 -2.89
CA ILE A 124 1.04 20.35 -1.89
C ILE A 124 -0.40 20.41 -2.43
N ALA A 125 -0.57 20.81 -3.70
CA ALA A 125 -1.88 20.90 -4.34
C ALA A 125 -2.58 19.53 -4.38
N CYS A 126 -1.86 18.46 -4.71
CA CYS A 126 -2.39 17.10 -4.79
C CYS A 126 -2.33 16.33 -3.47
N HIS A 127 -2.08 17.01 -2.34
CA HIS A 127 -1.99 16.40 -1.00
C HIS A 127 -1.01 15.21 -0.94
N PHE A 128 0.07 15.26 -1.71
CA PHE A 128 1.06 14.18 -1.83
C PHE A 128 0.44 12.83 -2.25
N GLY A 129 -0.70 12.86 -2.95
CA GLY A 129 -1.46 11.67 -3.39
C GLY A 129 -2.34 11.07 -2.30
N CYS A 130 -2.48 11.74 -1.15
CA CYS A 130 -3.40 11.36 -0.10
C CYS A 130 -4.79 11.91 -0.39
N ALA A 131 -5.70 11.07 -0.88
CA ALA A 131 -7.04 11.50 -1.23
C ALA A 131 -7.92 11.81 -0.01
N HIS A 132 -8.73 12.84 -0.16
CA HIS A 132 -9.87 13.20 0.67
C HIS A 132 -11.12 12.39 0.29
N PRO A 133 -12.20 12.45 1.09
CA PRO A 133 -13.41 11.66 0.85
C PRO A 133 -14.05 11.95 -0.52
N GLU A 134 -14.06 13.23 -0.95
CA GLU A 134 -14.50 13.66 -2.26
C GLU A 134 -13.72 13.01 -3.42
N GLY A 135 -12.44 12.67 -3.22
CA GLY A 135 -11.65 11.92 -4.21
C GLY A 135 -12.19 10.51 -4.42
N TYR A 136 -12.45 9.77 -3.34
CA TYR A 136 -13.03 8.42 -3.42
C TYR A 136 -14.44 8.45 -4.03
N ARG A 137 -15.26 9.42 -3.65
CA ARG A 137 -16.60 9.63 -4.24
C ARG A 137 -16.53 9.97 -5.73
N LYS A 138 -15.58 10.81 -6.14
CA LYS A 138 -15.30 11.09 -7.56
C LYS A 138 -14.94 9.81 -8.29
N ALA A 139 -13.99 9.04 -7.77
CA ALA A 139 -13.59 7.75 -8.34
C ALA A 139 -14.79 6.83 -8.55
N LEU A 140 -15.61 6.62 -7.51
CA LEU A 140 -16.81 5.78 -7.61
C LEU A 140 -17.83 6.30 -8.61
N ALA A 141 -18.08 7.61 -8.63
CA ALA A 141 -19.00 8.21 -9.59
C ALA A 141 -18.56 7.95 -11.04
N LYS A 142 -17.26 8.01 -11.33
CA LYS A 142 -16.74 7.74 -12.67
C LYS A 142 -16.66 6.25 -12.99
N MET A 143 -16.36 5.40 -12.01
CA MET A 143 -16.43 3.94 -12.18
C MET A 143 -17.85 3.47 -12.50
N ARG A 144 -18.88 4.00 -11.82
CA ARG A 144 -20.29 3.75 -12.16
C ARG A 144 -20.65 4.22 -13.57
N LEU A 145 -20.08 5.34 -14.01
CA LEU A 145 -20.24 5.81 -15.38
C LEU A 145 -19.62 4.84 -16.40
N ALA A 146 -18.44 4.30 -16.09
CA ALA A 146 -17.79 3.28 -16.91
C ALA A 146 -18.64 2.02 -17.02
N GLU A 147 -19.15 1.52 -15.88
CA GLU A 147 -20.06 0.37 -15.84
C GLU A 147 -21.33 0.61 -16.68
N LYS A 148 -21.94 1.79 -16.59
CA LYS A 148 -23.13 2.17 -17.39
C LYS A 148 -22.88 2.01 -18.90
N PHE A 149 -21.67 2.29 -19.37
CA PHE A 149 -21.29 2.15 -20.78
C PHE A 149 -20.62 0.80 -21.10
N GLY A 150 -20.53 -0.12 -20.14
CA GLY A 150 -19.85 -1.40 -20.31
C GLY A 150 -18.35 -1.25 -20.59
N LEU A 151 -17.72 -0.19 -20.09
CA LEU A 151 -16.30 0.09 -20.27
C LEU A 151 -15.48 -0.51 -19.12
N PRO A 152 -14.35 -1.18 -19.39
CA PRO A 152 -13.44 -1.63 -18.35
C PRO A 152 -12.85 -0.46 -17.55
N ILE A 153 -12.48 -0.76 -16.31
CA ILE A 153 -11.84 0.19 -15.39
C ILE A 153 -10.39 -0.26 -15.15
N VAL A 154 -9.47 0.68 -15.23
CA VAL A 154 -8.05 0.51 -14.88
C VAL A 154 -7.74 1.45 -13.73
N THR A 155 -7.28 0.89 -12.60
CA THR A 155 -6.88 1.69 -11.44
C THR A 155 -5.37 1.70 -11.22
N LEU A 156 -4.81 2.89 -10.95
CA LEU A 156 -3.38 3.09 -10.68
C LEU A 156 -3.19 3.56 -9.24
N VAL A 157 -2.67 2.67 -8.39
CA VAL A 157 -2.52 2.88 -6.95
C VAL A 157 -1.12 3.44 -6.65
N ASP A 158 -1.08 4.65 -6.10
CA ASP A 158 0.15 5.31 -5.67
C ASP A 158 -0.13 6.36 -4.58
N THR A 159 -0.36 5.88 -3.36
CA THR A 159 -0.71 6.73 -2.22
C THR A 159 0.00 6.27 -0.94
N PRO A 160 0.53 7.19 -0.12
CA PRO A 160 0.97 6.87 1.24
C PRO A 160 -0.20 6.43 2.14
N GLY A 161 -1.43 6.82 1.78
CA GLY A 161 -2.66 6.54 2.53
C GLY A 161 -3.73 7.60 2.27
N ALA A 162 -4.92 7.40 2.82
CA ALA A 162 -5.96 8.44 2.78
C ALA A 162 -5.53 9.65 3.62
N PHE A 163 -5.96 10.86 3.24
CA PHE A 163 -5.57 12.08 3.96
C PHE A 163 -6.08 12.06 5.42
N PRO A 164 -5.19 12.10 6.44
CA PRO A 164 -5.58 11.97 7.84
C PRO A 164 -5.83 13.35 8.47
N GLY A 165 -6.85 14.07 7.97
CA GLY A 165 -7.14 15.44 8.38
C GLY A 165 -8.54 15.64 8.97
N LEU A 166 -8.72 16.65 9.84
CA LEU A 166 -10.01 16.97 10.46
C LEU A 166 -11.14 17.12 9.44
N GLY A 167 -10.88 17.85 8.35
CA GLY A 167 -11.87 18.03 7.29
C GLY A 167 -12.23 16.72 6.57
N ALA A 168 -11.26 15.81 6.41
CA ALA A 168 -11.51 14.49 5.83
C ALA A 168 -12.42 13.65 6.75
N GLU A 169 -12.17 13.67 8.06
CA GLU A 169 -13.01 12.99 9.05
C GLU A 169 -14.43 13.55 9.09
N GLN A 170 -14.59 14.89 9.16
CA GLN A 170 -15.89 15.56 9.14
C GLN A 170 -16.71 15.24 7.89
N ARG A 171 -16.03 14.97 6.76
CA ARG A 171 -16.66 14.62 5.49
C ARG A 171 -16.77 13.11 5.27
N GLY A 172 -16.40 12.27 6.23
CA GLY A 172 -16.60 10.82 6.19
C GLY A 172 -15.56 10.06 5.36
N GLN A 173 -14.28 10.16 5.71
CA GLN A 173 -13.18 9.43 5.05
C GLN A 173 -13.39 7.91 5.09
N ALA A 174 -13.73 7.36 6.27
CA ALA A 174 -14.00 5.94 6.41
C ALA A 174 -15.22 5.49 5.58
N GLU A 175 -16.29 6.28 5.55
CA GLU A 175 -17.49 5.99 4.76
C GLU A 175 -17.17 5.97 3.26
N ALA A 176 -16.46 6.98 2.76
CA ALA A 176 -16.15 7.08 1.34
C ALA A 176 -15.32 5.88 0.85
N ILE A 177 -14.32 5.45 1.63
CA ILE A 177 -13.52 4.26 1.33
C ILE A 177 -14.38 2.98 1.40
N ALA A 178 -15.16 2.80 2.47
CA ALA A 178 -15.99 1.61 2.65
C ALA A 178 -17.05 1.46 1.54
N VAL A 179 -17.71 2.55 1.16
CA VAL A 179 -18.69 2.57 0.07
C VAL A 179 -18.02 2.25 -1.27
N ASN A 180 -16.82 2.78 -1.52
CA ASN A 180 -16.07 2.40 -2.72
C ASN A 180 -15.80 0.89 -2.76
N MET A 181 -15.27 0.31 -1.68
CA MET A 181 -14.99 -1.13 -1.61
C MET A 181 -16.24 -1.97 -1.85
N LEU A 182 -17.36 -1.59 -1.22
CA LEU A 182 -18.65 -2.26 -1.38
C LEU A 182 -19.11 -2.22 -2.84
N GLU A 183 -19.13 -1.05 -3.46
CA GLU A 183 -19.65 -0.86 -4.81
C GLU A 183 -18.74 -1.50 -5.86
N MET A 184 -17.43 -1.32 -5.74
CA MET A 184 -16.45 -1.99 -6.59
C MET A 184 -16.57 -3.50 -6.51
N SER A 185 -16.92 -4.10 -5.37
CA SER A 185 -17.13 -5.55 -5.28
C SER A 185 -18.29 -6.06 -6.14
N ARG A 186 -19.26 -5.18 -6.48
CA ARG A 186 -20.52 -5.54 -7.16
C ARG A 186 -20.56 -5.14 -8.63
N MET A 187 -19.61 -4.35 -9.11
CA MET A 187 -19.60 -3.86 -10.49
C MET A 187 -19.50 -4.99 -11.52
N LYS A 188 -20.33 -4.90 -12.56
CA LYS A 188 -20.45 -5.85 -13.67
C LYS A 188 -19.59 -5.45 -14.88
N THR A 189 -18.51 -4.74 -14.66
CA THR A 189 -17.51 -4.42 -15.69
C THR A 189 -16.14 -4.91 -15.23
N PRO A 190 -15.21 -5.27 -16.14
CA PRO A 190 -13.86 -5.67 -15.76
C PRO A 190 -13.13 -4.54 -15.04
N ILE A 191 -12.45 -4.89 -13.95
CA ILE A 191 -11.60 -3.98 -13.19
C ILE A 191 -10.22 -4.62 -13.06
N VAL A 192 -9.18 -3.88 -13.45
CA VAL A 192 -7.79 -4.22 -13.16
C VAL A 192 -7.17 -3.12 -12.31
N SER A 193 -6.44 -3.49 -11.26
CA SER A 193 -5.79 -2.56 -10.34
C SER A 193 -4.29 -2.81 -10.32
N ILE A 194 -3.48 -1.76 -10.41
CA ILE A 194 -2.03 -1.87 -10.40
C ILE A 194 -1.47 -0.94 -9.33
N VAL A 195 -0.72 -1.48 -8.37
CA VAL A 195 0.09 -0.67 -7.44
C VAL A 195 1.36 -0.25 -8.16
N ILE A 196 1.40 1.02 -8.57
CA ILE A 196 2.51 1.58 -9.34
C ILE A 196 3.57 2.23 -8.47
N GLY A 197 3.31 2.46 -7.18
CA GLY A 197 4.28 2.98 -6.23
C GLY A 197 3.95 2.57 -4.81
N GLU A 198 3.29 3.44 -4.07
CA GLU A 198 2.88 3.16 -2.68
C GLU A 198 1.43 2.64 -2.62
N GLY A 199 1.24 1.48 -2.00
CA GLY A 199 -0.06 0.90 -1.67
C GLY A 199 -0.40 1.13 -0.20
N GLY A 200 -0.69 2.37 0.18
CA GLY A 200 -0.95 2.75 1.56
C GLY A 200 -2.35 2.39 2.07
N SER A 201 -2.45 1.30 2.84
CA SER A 201 -3.58 0.97 3.70
C SER A 201 -4.96 1.04 3.00
N GLY A 202 -6.00 1.44 3.75
CA GLY A 202 -7.36 1.63 3.25
C GLY A 202 -7.47 2.68 2.15
N GLY A 203 -6.55 3.65 2.08
CA GLY A 203 -6.55 4.65 1.02
C GLY A 203 -6.27 4.02 -0.35
N ALA A 204 -5.25 3.16 -0.42
CA ALA A 204 -4.99 2.34 -1.61
C ALA A 204 -6.16 1.39 -1.92
N LEU A 205 -6.68 0.70 -0.90
CA LEU A 205 -7.77 -0.27 -1.05
C LEU A 205 -9.07 0.36 -1.57
N GLY A 206 -9.29 1.65 -1.30
CA GLY A 206 -10.44 2.43 -1.75
C GLY A 206 -10.60 2.52 -3.28
N ILE A 207 -9.59 2.16 -4.06
CA ILE A 207 -9.70 1.99 -5.52
C ILE A 207 -9.06 0.68 -6.04
N ALA A 208 -8.74 -0.28 -5.16
CA ALA A 208 -8.01 -1.51 -5.53
C ALA A 208 -8.85 -2.79 -5.49
N VAL A 209 -10.15 -2.70 -5.23
CA VAL A 209 -11.08 -3.84 -5.31
C VAL A 209 -11.35 -4.20 -6.78
N ALA A 210 -10.63 -5.19 -7.30
CA ALA A 210 -10.58 -5.50 -8.73
C ALA A 210 -10.65 -7.01 -9.04
N ASP A 211 -10.86 -7.36 -10.31
CA ASP A 211 -10.85 -8.75 -10.80
C ASP A 211 -9.43 -9.31 -10.92
N ARG A 212 -8.48 -8.42 -11.20
CA ARG A 212 -7.03 -8.67 -11.19
C ARG A 212 -6.34 -7.52 -10.48
N VAL A 213 -5.46 -7.83 -9.55
CA VAL A 213 -4.59 -6.87 -8.87
C VAL A 213 -3.15 -7.24 -9.17
N ALA A 214 -2.34 -6.28 -9.59
CA ALA A 214 -0.91 -6.44 -9.77
C ALA A 214 -0.13 -5.38 -8.99
N MET A 215 1.15 -5.64 -8.81
CA MET A 215 2.11 -4.67 -8.31
C MET A 215 3.26 -4.54 -9.29
N LEU A 216 3.77 -3.32 -9.47
CA LEU A 216 5.11 -3.17 -10.03
C LEU A 216 6.13 -3.79 -9.07
N GLU A 217 7.19 -4.36 -9.61
CA GLU A 217 8.19 -5.13 -8.86
C GLU A 217 8.76 -4.40 -7.63
N TYR A 218 9.00 -3.09 -7.74
CA TYR A 218 9.53 -2.26 -6.66
C TYR A 218 8.48 -1.31 -6.09
N ALA A 219 7.19 -1.66 -6.19
CA ALA A 219 6.11 -1.08 -5.39
C ALA A 219 5.96 -1.81 -4.05
N TYR A 220 5.25 -1.19 -3.10
CA TYR A 220 4.84 -1.88 -1.87
C TYR A 220 3.34 -1.79 -1.63
N TYR A 221 2.78 -2.77 -0.93
CA TYR A 221 1.38 -2.76 -0.49
C TYR A 221 1.32 -3.23 0.97
N SER A 222 0.81 -2.38 1.86
CA SER A 222 0.80 -2.65 3.31
C SER A 222 -0.40 -2.03 4.02
N VAL A 223 -0.82 -2.64 5.12
CA VAL A 223 -1.89 -2.14 6.01
C VAL A 223 -1.50 -0.86 6.77
N ILE A 224 -0.20 -0.63 6.96
CA ILE A 224 0.37 0.53 7.65
C ILE A 224 1.73 0.87 7.03
N SER A 225 2.15 2.13 7.09
CA SER A 225 3.52 2.48 6.68
C SER A 225 4.55 1.78 7.57
N PRO A 226 5.74 1.45 7.05
CA PRO A 226 6.81 0.87 7.87
C PRO A 226 7.16 1.76 9.07
N GLU A 227 7.17 3.08 8.88
CA GLU A 227 7.41 4.05 9.94
C GLU A 227 6.32 4.03 11.02
N GLY A 228 5.05 3.96 10.62
CA GLY A 228 3.93 3.88 11.55
C GLY A 228 3.98 2.57 12.36
N CYS A 229 4.31 1.46 11.70
CA CYS A 229 4.50 0.17 12.34
C CYS A 229 5.67 0.20 13.35
N ALA A 230 6.82 0.76 12.95
CA ALA A 230 7.99 0.94 13.80
C ALA A 230 7.66 1.78 15.04
N ALA A 231 7.01 2.92 14.86
CA ALA A 231 6.61 3.80 15.95
C ALA A 231 5.64 3.13 16.96
N ILE A 232 4.81 2.18 16.52
CA ILE A 232 3.86 1.48 17.39
C ILE A 232 4.51 0.27 18.08
N LEU A 233 5.13 -0.63 17.31
CA LEU A 233 5.62 -1.91 17.82
C LEU A 233 7.00 -1.80 18.45
N TRP A 234 7.88 -0.96 17.91
CA TRP A 234 9.22 -0.70 18.44
C TRP A 234 9.31 0.58 19.27
N LYS A 235 8.23 1.40 19.32
CA LYS A 235 8.18 2.69 20.03
C LYS A 235 9.22 3.71 19.54
N GLU A 236 9.79 3.48 18.37
CA GLU A 236 10.81 4.32 17.75
C GLU A 236 10.79 4.12 16.23
N ALA A 237 10.89 5.21 15.48
CA ALA A 237 10.99 5.19 14.01
C ALA A 237 12.36 5.71 13.59
N ASN A 238 13.28 4.79 13.26
CA ASN A 238 14.60 5.07 12.71
C ASN A 238 14.91 4.07 11.59
N SER A 239 16.06 4.19 10.91
CA SER A 239 16.39 3.34 9.76
C SER A 239 16.36 1.84 10.11
N GLU A 240 16.80 1.46 11.31
CA GLU A 240 16.84 0.08 11.78
C GLU A 240 15.43 -0.46 12.05
N THR A 241 14.62 0.26 12.83
CA THR A 241 13.26 -0.18 13.17
C THR A 241 12.32 -0.12 11.96
N ASN A 242 12.50 0.84 11.06
CA ASN A 242 11.75 0.91 9.80
C ASN A 242 12.07 -0.29 8.89
N SER A 243 13.35 -0.69 8.82
CA SER A 243 13.77 -1.87 8.05
C SER A 243 13.22 -3.16 8.65
N ALA A 244 13.27 -3.31 9.97
CA ALA A 244 12.66 -4.43 10.68
C ALA A 244 11.14 -4.50 10.45
N ALA A 245 10.45 -3.36 10.53
CA ALA A 245 9.02 -3.24 10.27
C ALA A 245 8.67 -3.57 8.81
N ALA A 246 9.41 -3.05 7.84
CA ALA A 246 9.20 -3.34 6.42
C ALA A 246 9.32 -4.84 6.13
N LYS A 247 10.32 -5.51 6.71
CA LYS A 247 10.48 -6.96 6.60
C LYS A 247 9.34 -7.73 7.29
N ALA A 248 8.95 -7.33 8.50
CA ALA A 248 7.89 -7.99 9.26
C ALA A 248 6.52 -7.87 8.58
N LEU A 249 6.24 -6.74 7.94
CA LEU A 249 4.99 -6.46 7.24
C LEU A 249 4.82 -7.27 5.95
N LYS A 250 5.89 -7.87 5.39
CA LYS A 250 5.83 -8.61 4.13
C LYS A 250 5.19 -7.77 3.01
N LEU A 251 5.66 -6.54 2.86
CA LEU A 251 5.03 -5.51 2.03
C LEU A 251 5.44 -5.52 0.55
N THR A 252 6.42 -6.34 0.17
CA THR A 252 6.96 -6.33 -1.20
C THR A 252 6.00 -6.95 -2.21
N ALA A 253 6.20 -6.68 -3.50
CA ALA A 253 5.42 -7.30 -4.57
C ALA A 253 5.51 -8.84 -4.53
N LYS A 254 6.72 -9.37 -4.26
CA LYS A 254 6.96 -10.81 -4.09
C LYS A 254 6.18 -11.39 -2.91
N ASP A 255 6.27 -10.75 -1.74
CA ASP A 255 5.54 -11.21 -0.55
C ASP A 255 4.02 -11.20 -0.79
N ASN A 256 3.48 -10.13 -1.38
CA ASN A 256 2.04 -10.00 -1.66
C ASN A 256 1.55 -11.04 -2.66
N LEU A 257 2.39 -11.44 -3.63
CA LEU A 257 2.10 -12.52 -4.56
C LEU A 257 2.09 -13.88 -3.84
N GLU A 258 3.10 -14.16 -3.01
CA GLU A 258 3.19 -15.39 -2.22
C GLU A 258 2.01 -15.55 -1.25
N LEU A 259 1.54 -14.44 -0.67
CA LEU A 259 0.36 -14.40 0.21
C LEU A 259 -0.97 -14.47 -0.57
N GLY A 260 -0.95 -14.41 -1.90
CA GLY A 260 -2.14 -14.40 -2.75
C GLY A 260 -2.99 -13.13 -2.66
N ILE A 261 -2.43 -12.03 -2.11
CA ILE A 261 -3.08 -10.71 -2.00
C ILE A 261 -3.18 -10.06 -3.38
N VAL A 262 -2.14 -10.23 -4.20
CA VAL A 262 -2.11 -9.80 -5.60
C VAL A 262 -1.96 -11.00 -6.52
N ASP A 263 -2.38 -10.84 -7.76
CA ASP A 263 -2.46 -11.91 -8.76
C ASP A 263 -1.20 -11.98 -9.64
N ASP A 264 -0.50 -10.84 -9.83
CA ASP A 264 0.66 -10.73 -10.72
C ASP A 264 1.69 -9.71 -10.17
N VAL A 265 2.96 -9.90 -10.54
CA VAL A 265 4.03 -8.91 -10.39
C VAL A 265 4.49 -8.48 -11.78
N ILE A 266 4.51 -7.17 -12.03
CA ILE A 266 4.95 -6.57 -13.29
C ILE A 266 6.40 -6.14 -13.13
N THR A 267 7.31 -6.83 -13.82
CA THR A 267 8.75 -6.57 -13.79
C THR A 267 9.07 -5.14 -14.21
N GLU A 268 9.93 -4.47 -13.45
CA GLU A 268 10.41 -3.13 -13.79
C GLU A 268 11.68 -3.22 -14.66
N PRO A 269 12.02 -2.16 -15.43
CA PRO A 269 13.34 -2.07 -16.06
C PRO A 269 14.47 -2.21 -15.03
N VAL A 270 15.65 -2.64 -15.47
CA VAL A 270 16.82 -2.75 -14.58
C VAL A 270 17.08 -1.40 -13.92
N GLY A 271 17.13 -1.40 -12.58
CA GLY A 271 17.26 -0.20 -11.77
C GLY A 271 15.96 0.58 -11.53
N GLY A 272 14.81 0.00 -11.85
CA GLY A 272 13.48 0.52 -11.53
C GLY A 272 12.83 1.37 -12.61
N ALA A 273 11.52 1.57 -12.48
CA ALA A 273 10.65 2.27 -13.44
C ALA A 273 11.09 3.69 -13.78
N HIS A 274 11.81 4.36 -12.88
CA HIS A 274 12.28 5.72 -13.08
C HIS A 274 13.49 5.82 -14.02
N ARG A 275 14.18 4.72 -14.31
CA ARG A 275 15.34 4.70 -15.22
C ARG A 275 14.95 4.57 -16.68
N ASP A 276 13.92 3.78 -16.98
CA ASP A 276 13.32 3.72 -18.31
C ASP A 276 11.78 3.76 -18.23
N PRO A 277 11.19 4.94 -18.02
CA PRO A 277 9.74 5.10 -17.97
C PRO A 277 9.04 4.63 -19.25
N ALA A 278 9.69 4.74 -20.40
CA ALA A 278 9.11 4.32 -21.67
C ALA A 278 9.02 2.78 -21.76
N ALA A 279 10.05 2.06 -21.34
CA ALA A 279 9.99 0.60 -21.22
C ALA A 279 8.95 0.17 -20.18
N MET A 280 8.92 0.82 -19.01
CA MET A 280 7.90 0.54 -18.00
C MET A 280 6.48 0.75 -18.54
N GLY A 281 6.26 1.83 -19.28
CA GLY A 281 4.98 2.11 -19.95
C GLY A 281 4.56 0.99 -20.90
N ARG A 282 5.47 0.50 -21.75
CA ARG A 282 5.20 -0.63 -22.66
C ARG A 282 4.83 -1.90 -21.90
N THR A 283 5.59 -2.25 -20.86
CA THR A 283 5.32 -3.44 -20.02
C THR A 283 3.97 -3.33 -19.32
N LEU A 284 3.65 -2.15 -18.78
CA LEU A 284 2.37 -1.89 -18.11
C LEU A 284 1.19 -1.95 -19.10
N GLU A 285 1.31 -1.33 -20.28
CA GLU A 285 0.30 -1.39 -21.35
C GLU A 285 0.02 -2.84 -21.77
N GLN A 286 1.08 -3.64 -21.95
CA GLN A 286 0.94 -5.03 -22.33
C GLN A 286 0.18 -5.83 -21.25
N TRP A 287 0.55 -5.68 -19.97
CA TRP A 287 -0.14 -6.37 -18.89
C TRP A 287 -1.62 -5.96 -18.82
N ILE A 288 -1.93 -4.65 -18.85
CA ILE A 288 -3.29 -4.14 -18.82
C ILE A 288 -4.10 -4.72 -19.97
N THR A 289 -3.58 -4.65 -21.20
CA THR A 289 -4.32 -5.09 -22.38
C THR A 289 -4.57 -6.60 -22.39
N ASP A 290 -3.62 -7.40 -21.92
CA ASP A 290 -3.80 -8.85 -21.83
C ASP A 290 -4.82 -9.25 -20.77
N ARG A 291 -4.76 -8.64 -19.58
CA ARG A 291 -5.74 -8.91 -18.51
C ARG A 291 -7.14 -8.45 -18.89
N LEU A 292 -7.29 -7.28 -19.51
CA LEU A 292 -8.59 -6.82 -20.00
C LEU A 292 -9.14 -7.74 -21.10
N ARG A 293 -8.30 -8.22 -22.01
CA ARG A 293 -8.71 -9.18 -23.05
C ARG A 293 -9.16 -10.52 -22.45
N GLU A 294 -8.49 -10.99 -21.40
CA GLU A 294 -8.91 -12.18 -20.64
C GLU A 294 -10.26 -11.95 -19.97
N LEU A 295 -10.42 -10.85 -19.24
CA LEU A 295 -11.63 -10.56 -18.47
C LEU A 295 -12.86 -10.32 -19.35
N ASN A 296 -12.67 -9.75 -20.54
CA ASN A 296 -13.74 -9.55 -21.52
C ASN A 296 -14.32 -10.86 -22.08
N ARG A 297 -13.71 -12.02 -21.81
CA ARG A 297 -14.27 -13.34 -22.17
C ARG A 297 -15.38 -13.79 -21.23
N PHE A 298 -15.47 -13.19 -20.03
CA PHE A 298 -16.52 -13.51 -19.07
C PHE A 298 -17.77 -12.68 -19.31
N LYS A 299 -18.93 -13.26 -19.01
CA LYS A 299 -20.19 -12.51 -18.99
C LYS A 299 -20.13 -11.47 -17.85
N PRO A 300 -20.55 -10.21 -18.08
CA PRO A 300 -20.63 -9.16 -17.06
C PRO A 300 -21.23 -9.60 -15.72
N ALA A 301 -22.29 -10.41 -15.76
CA ALA A 301 -22.98 -10.92 -14.58
C ALA A 301 -22.12 -11.86 -13.70
N ASN A 302 -21.08 -12.46 -14.25
CA ASN A 302 -20.21 -13.40 -13.54
C ASN A 302 -19.01 -12.72 -12.87
N LEU A 303 -18.68 -11.47 -13.25
CA LEU A 303 -17.53 -10.75 -12.70
C LEU A 303 -17.65 -10.52 -11.18
N PRO A 304 -18.80 -10.09 -10.62
CA PRO A 304 -18.92 -9.90 -9.18
C PRO A 304 -18.68 -11.17 -8.37
N ALA A 305 -19.19 -12.32 -8.82
CA ALA A 305 -18.97 -13.60 -8.14
C ALA A 305 -17.50 -14.00 -8.14
N ARG A 306 -16.79 -13.81 -9.27
CA ARG A 306 -15.35 -14.09 -9.36
C ARG A 306 -14.54 -13.17 -8.45
N ARG A 307 -14.91 -11.88 -8.41
CA ARG A 307 -14.30 -10.89 -7.51
C ARG A 307 -14.54 -11.26 -6.05
N TYR A 308 -15.76 -11.67 -5.70
CA TYR A 308 -16.09 -12.17 -4.37
C TYR A 308 -15.20 -13.35 -3.97
N GLU A 309 -15.10 -14.40 -4.79
CA GLU A 309 -14.26 -15.58 -4.50
C GLU A 309 -12.79 -15.20 -4.31
N ARG A 310 -12.27 -14.29 -5.14
CA ARG A 310 -10.90 -13.78 -5.03
C ARG A 310 -10.62 -13.17 -3.65
N PHE A 311 -11.52 -12.33 -3.14
CA PHE A 311 -11.35 -11.68 -1.84
C PHE A 311 -11.75 -12.60 -0.67
N ARG A 312 -12.72 -13.49 -0.86
CA ARG A 312 -13.26 -14.34 0.22
C ARG A 312 -12.26 -15.37 0.74
N LYS A 313 -11.34 -15.82 -0.11
CA LYS A 313 -10.24 -16.74 0.23
C LYS A 313 -9.09 -16.09 1.01
N LEU A 314 -9.08 -14.76 1.17
CA LEU A 314 -8.01 -14.07 1.89
C LEU A 314 -8.18 -14.24 3.39
N GLY A 315 -7.09 -14.57 4.07
CA GLY A 315 -7.04 -14.81 5.51
C GLY A 315 -6.74 -16.28 5.83
N SER A 316 -5.99 -16.50 6.91
CA SER A 316 -5.68 -17.82 7.45
C SER A 316 -6.00 -17.81 8.94
N TYR A 317 -6.78 -18.79 9.40
CA TYR A 317 -7.23 -18.93 10.77
C TYR A 317 -7.37 -20.41 11.11
N LEU A 318 -7.25 -20.73 12.40
CA LEU A 318 -7.51 -22.06 12.92
C LEU A 318 -8.94 -22.09 13.45
N GLU A 319 -9.74 -23.04 12.97
CA GLU A 319 -11.06 -23.29 13.53
C GLU A 319 -10.91 -23.90 14.91
N VAL A 320 -11.58 -23.32 15.91
CA VAL A 320 -11.69 -23.90 17.24
C VAL A 320 -13.05 -24.57 17.29
N GLU A 321 -13.08 -25.90 17.42
CA GLU A 321 -14.34 -26.60 17.63
C GLU A 321 -15.03 -26.03 18.88
N PRO A 322 -16.32 -25.68 18.80
CA PRO A 322 -17.02 -25.16 19.96
C PRO A 322 -16.99 -26.22 21.07
N THR A 323 -16.41 -25.86 22.22
CA THR A 323 -16.52 -26.68 23.43
C THR A 323 -18.01 -26.89 23.69
N PRO A 324 -18.51 -28.14 23.78
CA PRO A 324 -19.90 -28.36 24.08
C PRO A 324 -20.21 -27.66 25.42
N GLU A 325 -21.17 -26.76 25.41
CA GLU A 325 -21.64 -26.16 26.66
C GLU A 325 -22.09 -27.30 27.59
N PRO A 326 -21.76 -27.25 28.88
CA PRO A 326 -22.28 -28.23 29.82
C PRO A 326 -23.80 -28.18 29.76
N SER A 327 -24.42 -29.29 29.38
CA SER A 327 -25.87 -29.41 29.30
C SER A 327 -26.49 -29.01 30.65
N GLU A 328 -27.46 -28.09 30.63
CA GLU A 328 -28.24 -27.71 31.81
C GLU A 328 -28.99 -28.90 32.46
N ASP A 329 -29.02 -30.07 31.80
CA ASP A 329 -29.61 -31.31 32.30
C ASP A 329 -28.68 -32.17 33.19
N ALA A 330 -27.48 -31.68 33.55
CA ALA A 330 -26.69 -32.30 34.61
C ALA A 330 -27.36 -32.01 35.96
N ALA A 331 -28.33 -32.86 36.32
CA ALA A 331 -29.08 -32.85 37.56
C ALA A 331 -28.21 -32.41 38.75
N ALA A 332 -28.65 -31.33 39.41
CA ALA A 332 -28.02 -30.86 40.64
C ALA A 332 -27.88 -32.03 41.63
N PRO A 333 -26.68 -32.26 42.22
CA PRO A 333 -26.54 -33.27 43.25
C PRO A 333 -27.47 -32.93 44.41
N SER A 334 -28.30 -33.91 44.79
CA SER A 334 -29.26 -33.81 45.90
C SER A 334 -28.56 -33.28 47.17
N PRO A 335 -29.20 -32.37 47.94
CA PRO A 335 -28.58 -31.83 49.14
C PRO A 335 -28.31 -32.96 50.14
N ALA A 336 -27.08 -32.99 50.67
CA ALA A 336 -26.67 -33.90 51.73
C ALA A 336 -27.52 -33.68 53.00
N PRO A 337 -27.82 -34.74 53.77
CA PRO A 337 -28.60 -34.61 55.00
C PRO A 337 -27.82 -33.79 56.05
N PRO A 338 -28.51 -33.05 56.93
CA PRO A 338 -27.86 -32.21 57.93
C PRO A 338 -27.07 -33.06 58.92
N ALA A 339 -25.85 -32.60 59.24
CA ALA A 339 -25.00 -33.19 60.26
C ALA A 339 -25.58 -32.95 61.67
N PRO A 340 -25.40 -33.89 62.61
CA PRO A 340 -25.91 -33.74 63.98
C PRO A 340 -25.11 -32.71 64.77
N GLU A 341 -25.81 -31.95 65.62
CA GLU A 341 -25.24 -30.99 66.55
C GLU A 341 -24.34 -31.69 67.59
N THR A 342 -23.13 -31.17 67.80
CA THR A 342 -22.34 -31.48 69.00
C THR A 342 -21.78 -30.23 69.64
N ASP A 343 -21.94 -30.22 70.95
CA ASP A 343 -21.72 -29.18 71.94
C ASP A 343 -20.24 -28.78 72.14
N ALA A 344 -20.05 -27.67 72.85
CA ALA A 344 -18.86 -26.86 73.04
C ALA A 344 -17.59 -27.60 73.58
N THR A 345 -16.40 -27.12 73.15
CA THR A 345 -15.30 -26.64 74.04
C THR A 345 -14.07 -26.15 73.25
N THR A 346 -13.59 -24.96 73.62
CA THR A 346 -12.36 -24.18 73.29
C THR A 346 -11.00 -24.93 73.36
N PRO A 347 -9.80 -24.36 73.00
CA PRO A 347 -9.49 -23.02 72.45
C PRO A 347 -8.41 -22.92 71.30
N ARG A 348 -8.30 -21.69 70.78
CA ARG A 348 -7.26 -21.00 69.97
C ARG A 348 -5.77 -21.43 70.08
N ALA A 349 -5.07 -21.38 68.95
CA ALA A 349 -3.68 -20.89 68.76
C ALA A 349 -3.49 -20.52 67.26
N ALA A 350 -3.34 -19.26 66.84
CA ALA A 350 -2.18 -18.35 66.90
C ALA A 350 -1.20 -18.51 65.70
N GLN A 351 -0.79 -17.34 65.14
CA GLN A 351 0.23 -17.03 64.12
C GLN A 351 -0.33 -16.71 62.72
N GLY A 352 0.01 -15.61 62.05
CA GLY A 352 0.95 -14.53 62.37
C GLY A 352 0.98 -13.51 61.22
N ASN A 353 1.20 -12.26 61.60
CA ASN A 353 1.24 -11.01 60.83
C ASN A 353 2.06 -10.99 59.53
N GLY A 354 1.73 -10.03 58.65
CA GLY A 354 2.69 -9.45 57.71
C GLY A 354 2.12 -8.48 56.68
N ALA A 355 1.70 -7.28 57.12
CA ALA A 355 1.27 -6.17 56.25
C ALA A 355 2.45 -5.25 55.86
N ALA A 356 2.37 -4.60 54.68
CA ALA A 356 2.86 -3.26 54.31
C ALA A 356 3.29 -3.23 52.82
N ALA A 357 3.17 -2.16 52.04
CA ALA A 357 2.41 -0.92 52.10
C ALA A 357 2.49 -0.27 50.70
N ARG A 358 1.38 0.29 50.23
CA ARG A 358 1.30 1.16 49.04
C ARG A 358 1.90 2.54 49.35
N LYS A 359 2.65 3.12 48.41
CA LYS A 359 2.99 4.56 48.39
C LYS A 359 2.17 5.29 47.30
N PRO A 360 1.62 6.49 47.57
CA PRO A 360 0.92 7.29 46.57
C PRO A 360 1.89 8.23 45.83
N ARG A 361 1.65 8.44 44.52
CA ARG A 361 2.31 9.48 43.72
C ARG A 361 1.52 10.78 43.82
N THR A 362 2.19 11.84 44.28
CA THR A 362 1.70 13.22 44.29
C THR A 362 1.82 13.86 42.91
N ARG A 363 0.79 14.64 42.54
CA ARG A 363 0.78 15.57 41.39
C ARG A 363 1.50 16.86 41.79
N SER A 364 2.33 17.39 40.90
CA SER A 364 2.80 18.77 40.94
C SER A 364 2.61 19.39 39.56
N SER A 365 1.76 20.41 39.52
CA SER A 365 1.51 21.36 38.44
C SER A 365 2.44 22.55 38.56
N GLU A 366 3.06 23.01 37.46
CA GLU A 366 3.32 24.44 37.13
C GLU A 366 4.06 24.60 35.77
N PRO A 367 4.15 25.81 35.16
CA PRO A 367 3.56 26.07 33.85
C PRO A 367 4.56 26.39 32.71
N ALA A 368 3.99 26.58 31.51
CA ALA A 368 4.66 26.91 30.24
C ALA A 368 5.35 28.29 30.22
N PRO A 369 6.36 28.48 29.34
CA PRO A 369 6.77 29.79 28.87
C PRO A 369 6.26 30.09 27.44
N ALA A 370 5.94 31.36 27.23
CA ALA A 370 5.57 31.96 25.95
C ALA A 370 6.80 32.45 25.14
N GLY A 371 6.61 32.67 23.83
CA GLY A 371 7.54 33.31 22.88
C GLY A 371 8.13 32.31 21.87
N ASN A 372 8.19 32.58 20.56
CA ASN A 372 8.04 33.80 19.77
C ASN A 372 7.54 33.41 18.37
#